data_AF-A0A2U2XB38-F1
#
_entry.id   AF-A0A2U2XB38-F1
#
_cell.length_a   1.000
_cell.length_b   1.000
_cell.length_c   1.000
_cell.angle_alpha   90.00
_cell.angle_beta   90.00
_cell.angle_gamma   90.00
#
_symmetry.space_group_name_H-M   'P 1'
#
loop_
_entity.id
_entity.type
_entity.pdbx_description
1 polymer ?
#
loop_
_entity_poly.entity_id
_entity_poly.type
_entity_poly.pdbx_seq_one_letter_code
_entity_poly.pdbx_strand_id
1 'polypeptide(L)'
;MNFSLSNKRSKEEKFWNWFSKSQDTFYHEIENLEVRDEILTDLKSELNKVHPNLVFEFSPIHENGVREFTISAEGVKDFFPYVEGLIEKAPEIKNWQFNAFRQRIPGDDLQIQYGDLNIGYSDIYFRYQDGKYGEIGIELNIRDFDESPQTQNAIYILLDGLIGEYDITLGPDWIEWVKLDESNIENLNPITSLRGLIDEKKK
;
A
#
# COMPACT_ATOMS: atom_id res chain seq x y z
N MET A 1 -45.65 -11.67 -19.07
CA MET A 1 -44.93 -11.39 -17.80
C MET A 1 -43.60 -10.76 -18.17
N ASN A 2 -43.49 -9.44 -18.04
CA ASN A 2 -42.20 -8.76 -18.19
C ASN A 2 -41.47 -8.85 -16.86
N PHE A 3 -40.41 -9.65 -16.81
CA PHE A 3 -39.46 -9.59 -15.72
C PHE A 3 -38.66 -8.30 -15.86
N SER A 4 -39.04 -7.28 -15.09
CA SER A 4 -38.19 -6.12 -14.85
C SER A 4 -37.01 -6.60 -13.99
N LEU A 5 -35.87 -6.87 -14.63
CA LEU A 5 -34.59 -6.98 -13.92
C LEU A 5 -34.24 -5.57 -13.45
N SER A 6 -34.55 -5.27 -12.19
CA SER A 6 -33.98 -4.12 -11.50
C SER A 6 -32.46 -4.31 -11.48
N ASN A 7 -31.77 -3.64 -12.39
CA ASN A 7 -30.31 -3.68 -12.48
C ASN A 7 -29.74 -2.82 -11.34
N LYS A 8 -29.77 -3.37 -10.12
CA LYS A 8 -29.32 -2.69 -8.91
C LYS A 8 -27.79 -2.62 -8.96
N ARG A 9 -27.26 -1.41 -9.18
CA ARG A 9 -25.81 -1.15 -9.13
C ARG A 9 -25.20 -1.69 -7.84
N SER A 10 -24.06 -2.33 -7.97
CA SER A 10 -23.17 -2.79 -6.90
C SER A 10 -22.67 -1.62 -6.04
N LYS A 11 -22.02 -1.90 -4.91
CA LYS A 11 -21.50 -0.85 -4.03
C LYS A 11 -20.29 -0.16 -4.68
N GLU A 12 -19.48 -0.94 -5.38
CA GLU A 12 -18.30 -0.57 -6.14
C GLU A 12 -18.69 0.36 -7.29
N GLU A 13 -19.70 -0.02 -8.09
CA GLU A 13 -20.22 0.87 -9.14
C GLU A 13 -20.78 2.18 -8.56
N LYS A 14 -21.42 2.16 -7.38
CA LYS A 14 -21.92 3.39 -6.76
C LYS A 14 -20.78 4.29 -6.32
N PHE A 15 -19.73 3.74 -5.71
CA PHE A 15 -18.53 4.48 -5.35
C PHE A 15 -17.93 5.17 -6.58
N TRP A 16 -17.69 4.42 -7.66
CA TRP A 16 -17.09 4.99 -8.87
C TRP A 16 -17.96 6.00 -9.59
N ASN A 17 -19.29 5.80 -9.60
CA ASN A 17 -20.23 6.79 -10.12
C ASN A 17 -20.22 8.09 -9.30
N TRP A 18 -19.97 8.01 -8.00
CA TRP A 18 -19.80 9.18 -7.15
C TRP A 18 -18.44 9.83 -7.37
N PHE A 19 -17.35 9.05 -7.37
CA PHE A 19 -16.00 9.52 -7.62
C PHE A 19 -15.91 10.27 -8.94
N SER A 20 -16.46 9.71 -10.03
CA SER A 20 -16.43 10.31 -11.36
C SER A 20 -17.10 11.69 -11.44
N LYS A 21 -18.07 11.98 -10.58
CA LYS A 21 -18.74 13.29 -10.55
C LYS A 21 -17.92 14.35 -9.82
N SER A 22 -17.05 13.93 -8.91
CA SER A 22 -16.23 14.79 -8.06
C SER A 22 -14.75 14.77 -8.44
N GLN A 23 -14.38 14.00 -9.48
CA GLN A 23 -12.99 13.74 -9.85
C GLN A 23 -12.20 15.02 -10.13
N ASP A 24 -12.81 16.03 -10.76
CA ASP A 24 -12.11 17.29 -11.07
C ASP A 24 -11.68 18.01 -9.78
N THR A 25 -12.55 18.02 -8.77
CA THR A 25 -12.23 18.54 -7.44
C THR A 25 -11.11 17.74 -6.79
N PHE A 26 -11.15 16.41 -6.83
CA PHE A 26 -10.09 15.58 -6.26
C PHE A 26 -8.76 15.76 -7.00
N TYR A 27 -8.81 16.01 -8.31
CA TYR A 27 -7.64 16.22 -9.15
C TYR A 27 -7.01 17.61 -8.91
N HIS A 28 -7.76 18.62 -8.51
CA HIS A 28 -7.20 19.97 -8.32
C HIS A 28 -7.00 20.37 -6.86
N GLU A 29 -7.86 19.91 -5.95
CA GLU A 29 -8.01 20.49 -4.61
C GLU A 29 -7.54 19.58 -3.47
N ILE A 30 -7.13 18.33 -3.71
CA ILE A 30 -6.72 17.42 -2.62
C ILE A 30 -5.49 17.93 -1.83
N GLU A 31 -4.66 18.76 -2.47
CA GLU A 31 -3.49 19.40 -1.85
C GLU A 31 -3.83 20.75 -1.19
N ASN A 32 -5.05 21.27 -1.41
CA ASN A 32 -5.52 22.52 -0.82
C ASN A 32 -5.97 22.29 0.63
N LEU A 33 -5.17 22.77 1.59
CA LEU A 33 -5.39 22.57 3.02
C LEU A 33 -6.72 23.13 3.55
N GLU A 34 -7.35 24.09 2.87
CA GLU A 34 -8.62 24.67 3.31
C GLU A 34 -9.81 23.72 3.10
N VAL A 35 -9.75 22.85 2.09
CA VAL A 35 -10.86 21.96 1.69
C VAL A 35 -10.50 20.47 1.76
N ARG A 36 -9.22 20.15 1.95
CA ARG A 36 -8.70 18.78 1.98
C ARG A 36 -9.42 17.89 2.99
N ASP A 37 -9.66 18.37 4.20
CA ASP A 37 -10.28 17.56 5.25
C ASP A 37 -11.72 17.17 4.91
N GLU A 38 -12.47 18.06 4.25
CA GLU A 38 -13.82 17.77 3.76
C GLU A 38 -13.78 16.70 2.66
N ILE A 39 -12.87 16.86 1.70
CA ILE A 39 -12.66 15.90 0.60
C ILE A 39 -12.31 14.50 1.16
N LEU A 40 -11.36 14.43 2.10
CA LEU A 40 -10.94 13.17 2.72
C LEU A 40 -12.07 12.53 3.54
N THR A 41 -12.87 13.34 4.23
CA THR A 41 -14.03 12.88 5.00
C THR A 41 -15.09 12.25 4.09
N ASP A 42 -15.41 12.91 2.98
CA ASP A 42 -16.37 12.42 1.99
C ASP A 42 -15.88 11.14 1.32
N LEU A 43 -14.62 11.09 0.89
CA LEU A 43 -13.99 9.89 0.33
C LEU A 43 -14.04 8.71 1.30
N LYS A 44 -13.67 8.93 2.56
CA LYS A 44 -13.74 7.90 3.61
C LYS A 44 -15.16 7.41 3.81
N SER A 45 -16.13 8.34 3.86
CA SER A 45 -17.55 8.03 4.01
C SER A 45 -18.07 7.14 2.88
N GLU A 46 -17.72 7.45 1.63
CA GLU A 46 -18.14 6.68 0.46
C GLU A 46 -17.42 5.34 0.34
N LEU A 47 -16.11 5.30 0.60
CA LEU A 47 -15.32 4.06 0.59
C LEU A 47 -15.81 3.07 1.65
N ASN A 48 -16.17 3.56 2.85
CA ASN A 48 -16.73 2.73 3.93
C ASN A 48 -18.01 2.00 3.53
N LYS A 49 -18.77 2.51 2.55
CA LYS A 49 -19.98 1.84 2.05
C LYS A 49 -19.65 0.59 1.23
N VAL A 50 -18.48 0.59 0.58
CA VAL A 50 -17.89 -0.60 -0.06
C VAL A 50 -17.45 -1.56 1.05
N HIS A 51 -16.47 -1.15 1.85
CA HIS A 51 -15.98 -1.92 2.99
C HIS A 51 -15.26 -1.00 4.02
N PRO A 52 -15.52 -1.13 5.34
CA PRO A 52 -15.09 -0.17 6.36
C PRO A 52 -13.59 -0.18 6.69
N ASN A 53 -12.86 -1.22 6.28
CA ASN A 53 -11.42 -1.36 6.54
C ASN A 53 -10.56 -1.07 5.30
N LEU A 54 -11.16 -0.59 4.21
CA LEU A 54 -10.37 -0.10 3.08
C LEU A 54 -9.94 1.34 3.36
N VAL A 55 -8.72 1.65 2.94
CA VAL A 55 -8.18 3.00 2.97
C VAL A 55 -7.78 3.43 1.56
N PHE A 56 -7.40 4.69 1.42
CA PHE A 56 -6.99 5.24 0.14
C PHE A 56 -5.84 6.21 0.27
N GLU A 57 -5.09 6.37 -0.82
CA GLU A 57 -3.98 7.30 -0.95
C GLU A 57 -4.02 8.00 -2.32
N PHE A 58 -3.56 9.24 -2.35
CA PHE A 58 -3.34 9.98 -3.59
C PHE A 58 -1.85 10.19 -3.81
N SER A 59 -1.41 10.04 -5.05
CA SER A 59 -0.12 10.58 -5.46
C SER A 59 -0.21 12.11 -5.66
N PRO A 60 0.93 12.81 -5.66
CA PRO A 60 1.05 14.08 -6.36
C PRO A 60 0.68 13.92 -7.84
N ILE A 61 0.39 15.02 -8.53
CA ILE A 61 0.30 14.98 -10.00
C ILE A 61 1.71 14.73 -10.55
N HIS A 62 1.86 13.64 -11.29
CA HIS A 62 3.12 13.31 -11.97
C HIS A 62 3.39 14.27 -13.14
N GLU A 63 4.64 14.31 -13.61
CA GLU A 63 5.05 15.19 -14.72
C GLU A 63 4.23 14.98 -16.00
N ASN A 64 3.73 13.77 -16.23
CA ASN A 64 2.87 13.42 -17.37
C ASN A 64 1.40 13.86 -17.19
N GLY A 65 1.06 14.51 -16.07
CA GLY A 65 -0.29 14.95 -15.72
C GLY A 65 -1.20 13.83 -15.23
N VAL A 66 -0.67 12.65 -14.87
CA VAL A 66 -1.45 11.59 -14.23
C VAL A 66 -1.43 11.79 -12.71
N ARG A 67 -2.57 11.58 -12.06
CA ARG A 67 -2.65 11.37 -10.61
C ARG A 67 -3.13 9.95 -10.34
N GLU A 68 -2.51 9.31 -9.35
CA GLU A 68 -2.88 7.99 -8.90
C GLU A 68 -3.81 8.07 -7.69
N PHE A 69 -4.81 7.18 -7.67
CA PHE A 69 -5.64 6.91 -6.51
C PHE A 69 -5.54 5.42 -6.18
N THR A 70 -4.91 5.14 -5.04
CA THR A 70 -4.60 3.79 -4.60
C THR A 70 -5.59 3.39 -3.51
N ILE A 71 -6.17 2.19 -3.61
CA ILE A 71 -6.96 1.58 -2.53
C ILE A 71 -6.10 0.52 -1.85
N SER A 72 -6.02 0.57 -0.53
CA SER A 72 -5.21 -0.36 0.28
C SER A 72 -6.08 -1.10 1.30
N ALA A 73 -5.63 -2.31 1.65
CA ALA A 73 -6.20 -3.15 2.68
C ALA A 73 -5.39 -3.09 3.99
N GLU A 74 -4.41 -2.17 4.10
CA GLU A 74 -3.50 -2.05 5.25
C GLU A 74 -2.80 -3.37 5.59
N GLY A 75 -2.41 -4.14 4.56
CA GLY A 75 -1.75 -5.44 4.72
C GLY A 75 -2.64 -6.55 5.29
N VAL A 76 -3.96 -6.34 5.41
CA VAL A 76 -4.89 -7.36 5.89
C VAL A 76 -5.43 -8.18 4.72
N LYS A 77 -4.84 -9.36 4.52
CA LYS A 77 -5.18 -10.31 3.43
C LYS A 77 -6.67 -10.56 3.26
N ASP A 78 -7.43 -10.66 4.34
CA ASP A 78 -8.88 -10.92 4.31
C ASP A 78 -9.67 -9.81 3.59
N PHE A 79 -9.09 -8.61 3.43
CA PHE A 79 -9.75 -7.50 2.76
C PHE A 79 -9.33 -7.32 1.29
N PHE A 80 -8.36 -8.10 0.81
CA PHE A 80 -7.86 -8.02 -0.57
C PHE A 80 -8.98 -8.21 -1.62
N PRO A 81 -9.93 -9.15 -1.47
CA PRO A 81 -11.01 -9.30 -2.44
C PRO A 81 -11.89 -8.05 -2.58
N TYR A 82 -12.01 -7.22 -1.55
CA TYR A 82 -12.77 -5.97 -1.62
C TYR A 82 -12.00 -4.88 -2.37
N VAL A 83 -10.67 -4.82 -2.22
CA VAL A 83 -9.80 -3.94 -3.01
C VAL A 83 -9.90 -4.30 -4.48
N GLU A 84 -9.68 -5.58 -4.80
CA GLU A 84 -9.70 -6.10 -6.18
C GLU A 84 -11.08 -5.88 -6.81
N GLY A 85 -12.16 -6.24 -6.10
CA GLY A 85 -13.52 -6.04 -6.59
C GLY A 85 -13.88 -4.57 -6.82
N LEU A 86 -13.37 -3.65 -5.99
CA LEU A 86 -13.53 -2.22 -6.21
C LEU A 86 -12.79 -1.78 -7.46
N ILE A 87 -11.49 -2.10 -7.59
CA ILE A 87 -10.65 -1.68 -8.72
C ILE A 87 -11.13 -2.30 -10.04
N GLU A 88 -11.65 -3.51 -10.05
CA GLU A 88 -12.22 -4.16 -11.25
C GLU A 88 -13.40 -3.34 -11.84
N LYS A 89 -14.10 -2.55 -11.03
CA LYS A 89 -15.20 -1.68 -11.46
C LYS A 89 -14.76 -0.24 -11.71
N ALA A 90 -13.47 0.06 -11.62
CA ALA A 90 -12.95 1.41 -11.82
C ALA A 90 -13.20 1.88 -13.26
N PRO A 91 -13.71 3.10 -13.46
CA PRO A 91 -13.92 3.67 -14.79
C PRO A 91 -12.59 4.17 -15.36
N GLU A 92 -12.50 4.25 -16.68
CA GLU A 92 -11.43 5.00 -17.33
C GLU A 92 -11.73 6.51 -17.23
N ILE A 93 -10.91 7.24 -16.49
CA ILE A 93 -10.99 8.70 -16.41
C ILE A 93 -9.66 9.27 -16.89
N LYS A 94 -9.71 10.25 -17.79
CA LYS A 94 -8.51 10.92 -18.29
C LYS A 94 -7.70 11.47 -17.11
N ASN A 95 -6.38 11.34 -17.16
CA ASN A 95 -5.42 11.81 -16.16
C ASN A 95 -5.49 11.09 -14.80
N TRP A 96 -6.27 10.01 -14.68
CA TRP A 96 -6.31 9.18 -13.48
C TRP A 96 -5.73 7.80 -13.75
N GLN A 97 -5.06 7.26 -12.74
CA GLN A 97 -4.70 5.86 -12.63
C GLN A 97 -5.23 5.32 -11.29
N PHE A 98 -5.92 4.18 -11.33
CA PHE A 98 -6.49 3.55 -10.15
C PHE A 98 -5.71 2.29 -9.83
N ASN A 99 -5.13 2.23 -8.64
CA ASN A 99 -4.28 1.10 -8.24
C ASN A 99 -4.95 0.28 -7.13
N ALA A 100 -4.86 -1.05 -7.28
CA ALA A 100 -5.04 -1.96 -6.16
C ALA A 100 -3.73 -2.07 -5.40
N PHE A 101 -3.77 -1.82 -4.10
CA PHE A 101 -2.65 -1.92 -3.16
C PHE A 101 -1.53 -0.90 -3.41
N ARG A 102 -0.72 -0.64 -2.37
CA ARG A 102 0.47 0.21 -2.53
C ARG A 102 1.47 -0.42 -3.49
N GLN A 103 1.93 0.39 -4.44
CA GLN A 103 2.87 -0.03 -5.48
C GLN A 103 4.32 0.17 -5.03
N ARG A 104 5.23 -0.56 -5.65
CA ARG A 104 6.68 -0.42 -5.41
C ARG A 104 7.15 0.98 -5.79
N ILE A 105 7.94 1.59 -4.91
CA ILE A 105 8.69 2.81 -5.17
C ILE A 105 10.01 2.41 -5.86
N PRO A 106 10.32 2.97 -7.04
CA PRO A 106 11.59 2.71 -7.72
C PRO A 106 12.79 3.15 -6.89
N GLY A 107 13.90 2.42 -7.02
CA GLY A 107 15.13 2.71 -6.30
C GLY A 107 15.34 1.86 -5.05
N ASP A 108 16.50 2.08 -4.43
CA ASP A 108 17.06 1.30 -3.33
C ASP A 108 17.56 2.20 -2.18
N ASP A 109 17.23 3.49 -2.23
CA ASP A 109 17.69 4.55 -1.33
C ASP A 109 16.55 5.26 -0.60
N LEU A 110 15.36 4.65 -0.54
CA LEU A 110 14.21 5.24 0.15
C LEU A 110 14.53 5.44 1.64
N GLN A 111 14.26 6.67 2.08
CA GLN A 111 14.32 7.10 3.46
C GLN A 111 13.05 7.89 3.78
N ILE A 112 12.50 7.68 4.97
CA ILE A 112 11.29 8.35 5.40
C ILE A 112 11.50 9.04 6.75
N GLN A 113 10.81 10.16 6.91
CA GLN A 113 10.62 10.80 8.20
C GLN A 113 9.20 10.49 8.68
N TYR A 114 9.10 9.76 9.80
CA TYR A 114 7.83 9.34 10.38
C TYR A 114 7.73 9.87 11.82
N GLY A 115 7.16 11.07 11.95
CA GLY A 115 7.25 11.85 13.19
C GLY A 115 8.67 12.36 13.42
N ASP A 116 9.27 11.98 14.55
CA ASP A 116 10.65 12.24 14.93
C ASP A 116 11.63 11.13 14.49
N LEU A 117 11.12 9.97 14.05
CA LEU A 117 11.92 8.87 13.54
C LEU A 117 12.37 9.18 12.09
N ASN A 118 13.66 8.98 11.83
CA ASN A 118 14.23 8.97 10.49
C ASN A 118 14.86 7.60 10.23
N ILE A 119 14.36 6.88 9.23
CA ILE A 119 14.77 5.50 8.91
C ILE A 119 14.68 5.27 7.41
N GLY A 120 15.64 4.52 6.85
CA GLY A 120 15.61 4.12 5.45
C GLY A 120 16.03 2.68 5.22
N TYR A 121 16.10 2.28 3.95
CA TYR A 121 16.52 0.93 3.57
C TYR A 121 17.92 0.57 4.08
N SER A 122 18.83 1.54 4.18
CA SER A 122 20.19 1.33 4.69
C SER A 122 20.26 0.93 6.17
N ASP A 123 19.17 1.10 6.91
CA ASP A 123 19.07 0.81 8.34
C ASP A 123 18.45 -0.57 8.62
N ILE A 124 18.04 -1.28 7.55
CA ILE A 124 17.31 -2.54 7.65
C ILE A 124 18.07 -3.62 6.88
N TYR A 125 18.28 -4.74 7.57
CA TYR A 125 18.89 -5.94 7.04
C TYR A 125 17.96 -7.12 7.31
N PHE A 126 18.22 -8.24 6.66
CA PHE A 126 17.44 -9.44 6.91
C PHE A 126 18.24 -10.72 6.74
N ARG A 127 17.77 -11.74 7.42
CA ARG A 127 18.00 -13.14 7.08
C ARG A 127 16.65 -13.81 6.87
N TYR A 128 16.64 -14.95 6.20
CA TYR A 128 15.40 -15.62 5.87
C TYR A 128 15.51 -17.12 6.02
N GLN A 129 14.38 -17.74 6.33
CA GLN A 129 14.16 -19.16 6.16
C GLN A 129 13.58 -19.37 4.76
N ASP A 130 14.26 -20.21 3.96
CA ASP A 130 13.85 -20.47 2.59
C ASP A 130 12.50 -21.20 2.50
N GLY A 131 11.75 -20.93 1.44
CA GLY A 131 10.42 -21.44 1.19
C GLY A 131 9.91 -21.03 -0.20
N LYS A 132 8.77 -21.58 -0.62
CA LYS A 132 8.04 -21.04 -1.78
C LYS A 132 7.30 -19.77 -1.36
N TYR A 133 6.76 -19.02 -2.32
CA TYR A 133 5.90 -17.87 -2.04
C TYR A 133 4.75 -18.26 -1.10
N GLY A 134 4.58 -17.51 -0.02
CA GLY A 134 3.67 -17.78 1.10
C GLY A 134 4.23 -18.67 2.21
N GLU A 135 5.47 -19.13 2.10
CA GLU A 135 6.14 -19.99 3.09
C GLU A 135 7.53 -19.47 3.50
N ILE A 136 7.88 -18.24 3.11
CA ILE A 136 9.18 -17.63 3.41
C ILE A 136 9.13 -17.05 4.83
N GLY A 137 10.09 -17.41 5.67
CA GLY A 137 10.27 -16.75 6.96
C GLY A 137 11.24 -15.59 6.84
N ILE A 138 10.92 -14.40 7.36
CA ILE A 138 11.80 -13.23 7.30
C ILE A 138 12.10 -12.74 8.72
N GLU A 139 13.37 -12.61 9.07
CA GLU A 139 13.78 -11.90 10.28
C GLU A 139 14.45 -10.58 9.89
N LEU A 140 13.78 -9.47 10.21
CA LEU A 140 14.27 -8.12 9.99
C LEU A 140 15.17 -7.70 11.15
N ASN A 141 16.38 -7.30 10.80
CA ASN A 141 17.39 -6.77 11.70
C ASN A 141 17.50 -5.28 11.47
N ILE A 142 17.01 -4.49 12.43
CA ILE A 142 16.78 -3.04 12.25
C ILE A 142 17.67 -2.24 13.20
N ARG A 143 18.41 -1.28 12.65
CA ARG A 143 19.24 -0.35 13.43
C ARG A 143 18.38 0.44 14.41
N ASP A 144 18.83 0.51 15.66
CA ASP A 144 18.17 1.26 16.74
C ASP A 144 16.69 0.92 16.97
N PHE A 145 16.26 -0.30 16.61
CA PHE A 145 14.89 -0.75 16.81
C PHE A 145 14.46 -0.68 18.28
N ASP A 146 13.32 -0.03 18.53
CA ASP A 146 12.75 0.24 19.85
C ASP A 146 11.43 -0.50 20.10
N GLU A 147 11.00 -1.35 19.16
CA GLU A 147 9.75 -2.13 19.18
C GLU A 147 8.47 -1.28 19.27
N SER A 148 8.55 0.05 19.09
CA SER A 148 7.38 0.91 19.18
C SER A 148 6.46 0.72 17.97
N PRO A 149 5.12 0.91 18.15
CA PRO A 149 4.20 0.89 17.02
C PRO A 149 4.56 1.92 15.93
N GLN A 150 5.17 3.04 16.30
CA GLN A 150 5.64 4.06 15.36
C GLN A 150 6.73 3.51 14.45
N THR A 151 7.74 2.85 15.02
CA THR A 151 8.85 2.25 14.27
C THR A 151 8.36 1.09 13.40
N GLN A 152 7.47 0.24 13.92
CA GLN A 152 6.89 -0.86 13.14
C GLN A 152 6.11 -0.33 11.92
N ASN A 153 5.26 0.69 12.10
CA ASN A 153 4.52 1.31 11.00
C ASN A 153 5.46 1.94 9.97
N ALA A 154 6.51 2.62 10.41
CA ALA A 154 7.52 3.20 9.51
C ALA A 154 8.21 2.11 8.66
N ILE A 155 8.53 0.96 9.25
CA ILE A 155 9.15 -0.12 8.49
C ILE A 155 8.16 -0.79 7.53
N TYR A 156 6.89 -0.95 7.90
CA TYR A 156 5.89 -1.43 6.94
C TYR A 156 5.73 -0.48 5.74
N ILE A 157 5.80 0.84 5.94
CA ILE A 157 5.85 1.80 4.82
C ILE A 157 7.07 1.54 3.91
N LEU A 158 8.23 1.28 4.50
CA LEU A 158 9.45 0.93 3.75
C LEU A 158 9.28 -0.39 2.99
N LEU A 159 8.71 -1.43 3.61
CA LEU A 159 8.46 -2.72 2.97
C LEU A 159 7.43 -2.63 1.83
N ASP A 160 6.34 -1.90 2.04
CA ASP A 160 5.34 -1.59 1.01
C ASP A 160 6.00 -0.85 -0.16
N GLY A 161 6.84 0.15 0.13
CA GLY A 161 7.62 0.83 -0.91
C GLY A 161 8.61 -0.10 -1.63
N LEU A 162 9.20 -1.06 -0.93
CA LEU A 162 10.24 -1.90 -1.52
C LEU A 162 9.63 -2.99 -2.43
N ILE A 163 8.63 -3.69 -1.91
CA ILE A 163 8.10 -4.96 -2.44
C ILE A 163 6.66 -4.81 -2.95
N GLY A 164 5.94 -3.77 -2.51
CA GLY A 164 4.52 -3.60 -2.77
C GLY A 164 3.69 -4.34 -1.73
N GLU A 165 2.57 -3.72 -1.32
CA GLU A 165 1.70 -4.23 -0.23
C GLU A 165 1.23 -5.66 -0.50
N TYR A 166 0.83 -5.97 -1.75
CA TYR A 166 0.35 -7.31 -2.10
C TYR A 166 1.40 -8.39 -1.88
N ASP A 167 2.63 -8.13 -2.33
CA ASP A 167 3.70 -9.12 -2.30
C ASP A 167 4.31 -9.28 -0.92
N ILE A 168 4.42 -8.22 -0.12
CA ILE A 168 4.90 -8.34 1.27
C ILE A 168 3.86 -9.00 2.18
N THR A 169 2.57 -8.87 1.87
CA THR A 169 1.50 -9.50 2.65
C THR A 169 1.35 -10.99 2.34
N LEU A 170 1.65 -11.41 1.11
CA LEU A 170 1.42 -12.80 0.66
C LEU A 170 2.70 -13.64 0.49
N GLY A 171 3.84 -13.01 0.28
CA GLY A 171 5.11 -13.70 0.02
C GLY A 171 5.70 -14.36 1.28
N PRO A 172 5.80 -13.65 2.41
CA PRO A 172 6.22 -14.22 3.68
C PRO A 172 5.10 -15.00 4.38
N ASP A 173 5.46 -16.02 5.14
CA ASP A 173 4.59 -16.67 6.15
C ASP A 173 4.63 -15.91 7.48
N TRP A 174 5.81 -15.44 7.85
CA TRP A 174 6.02 -14.64 9.06
C TRP A 174 7.13 -13.61 8.87
N ILE A 175 7.02 -12.52 9.63
CA ILE A 175 8.04 -11.49 9.74
C ILE A 175 8.34 -11.29 11.23
N GLU A 176 9.58 -11.60 11.63
CA GLU A 176 10.11 -11.34 12.97
C GLU A 176 10.98 -10.07 12.94
N TRP A 177 11.02 -9.38 14.08
CA TRP A 177 11.61 -8.05 14.20
C TRP A 177 12.63 -8.07 15.33
N VAL A 178 13.89 -7.81 15.03
CA VAL A 178 14.96 -7.76 16.02
C VAL A 178 15.80 -6.50 15.85
N LYS A 179 16.38 -6.04 16.95
CA LYS A 179 17.38 -4.98 16.92
C LYS A 179 18.65 -5.50 16.26
N LEU A 180 19.18 -4.73 15.30
CA LEU A 180 20.41 -5.05 14.58
C LEU A 180 21.60 -5.10 15.55
N ASP A 181 22.33 -6.21 15.52
CA ASP A 181 23.69 -6.30 16.06
C ASP A 181 24.68 -5.88 14.96
N GLU A 182 25.20 -4.65 15.08
CA GLU A 182 26.16 -4.08 14.13
C GLU A 182 27.42 -4.96 13.93
N SER A 183 27.78 -5.78 14.92
CA SER A 183 28.94 -6.68 14.79
C SER A 183 28.68 -7.88 13.87
N ASN A 184 27.41 -8.17 13.57
CA ASN A 184 26.98 -9.31 12.75
C ASN A 184 26.45 -8.89 11.36
N ILE A 185 26.58 -7.61 11.00
CA ILE A 185 26.00 -7.05 9.77
C ILE A 185 26.50 -7.73 8.49
N GLU A 186 27.76 -8.20 8.47
CA GLU A 186 28.37 -8.89 7.33
C GLU A 186 27.71 -10.25 7.00
N ASN A 187 26.98 -10.83 7.96
CA ASN A 187 26.26 -12.10 7.79
C ASN A 187 24.78 -11.90 7.44
N LEU A 188 24.34 -10.65 7.24
CA LEU A 188 22.97 -10.30 6.91
C LEU A 188 22.88 -9.77 5.48
N ASN A 189 21.69 -9.86 4.89
CA ASN A 189 21.42 -9.32 3.57
C ASN A 189 20.87 -7.89 3.71
N PRO A 190 21.25 -6.94 2.84
CA PRO A 190 20.60 -5.62 2.82
C PRO A 190 19.14 -5.78 2.42
N ILE A 191 18.21 -5.04 3.05
CA ILE A 191 16.77 -5.20 2.80
C ILE A 191 16.41 -5.08 1.32
N THR A 192 17.11 -4.24 0.55
CA THR A 192 16.86 -4.01 -0.87
C THR A 192 16.94 -5.29 -1.72
N SER A 193 17.75 -6.27 -1.30
CA SER A 193 17.84 -7.58 -1.97
C SER A 193 16.61 -8.48 -1.75
N LEU A 194 15.75 -8.17 -0.75
CA LEU A 194 14.51 -8.90 -0.49
C LEU A 194 13.55 -8.83 -1.68
N ARG A 195 13.52 -7.70 -2.42
CA ARG A 195 12.74 -7.55 -3.65
C ARG A 195 13.04 -8.69 -4.65
N GLY A 196 14.32 -8.96 -4.87
CA GLY A 196 14.77 -10.02 -5.76
C GLY A 196 14.40 -11.42 -5.27
N LEU A 197 14.54 -11.67 -3.96
CA LEU A 197 14.15 -12.93 -3.34
C LEU A 197 12.66 -13.22 -3.54
N ILE A 198 11.78 -12.25 -3.23
CA ILE A 198 10.32 -12.43 -3.37
C ILE A 198 9.93 -12.64 -4.85
N ASP A 199 10.53 -11.88 -5.76
CA ASP A 199 10.28 -12.01 -7.20
C ASP A 199 10.73 -13.37 -7.77
N GLU A 200 11.80 -13.96 -7.22
CA GLU A 200 12.23 -15.31 -7.58
C GLU A 200 11.22 -16.35 -7.12
N LYS A 201 10.74 -16.27 -5.87
CA LYS A 201 9.84 -17.27 -5.27
C LYS A 201 8.42 -17.25 -5.84
N LYS A 202 8.02 -16.14 -6.46
CA LYS A 202 6.69 -15.95 -7.10
C LYS A 202 6.54 -16.69 -8.44
N LYS A 203 7.65 -17.10 -9.07
CA LYS A 203 7.67 -17.81 -10.35
C LYS A 203 7.32 -19.29 -10.18
#